data_AF-A0A1F1A416-F1
#
_entry.id   AF-A0A1F1A416-F1
#
_cell.length_a   1.000
_cell.length_b   1.000
_cell.length_c   1.000
_cell.angle_alpha   90.00
_cell.angle_beta   90.00
_cell.angle_gamma   90.00
#
_symmetry.space_group_name_H-M   'P 1'
#
loop_
_entity.id
_entity.type
_entity.pdbx_description
1 polymer ?
#
loop_
_entity_poly.entity_id
_entity_poly.type
_entity_poly.pdbx_seq_one_letter_code
_entity_poly.pdbx_strand_id
1 'polypeptide(L)'
;MTEEILNNGFDKVNKPNHYCGQYGLESIDIIRNFAGGPKEVRGFYWGNVIKYLCRYQKKNGLEDLNKAKKYLDWLIADLKREDLEKTAIVKQE
;
A
#
# COMPACT_ATOMS: atom_id res chain seq x y z
N MET A 1 -30.37 -8.54 6.32
CA MET A 1 -30.54 -7.68 5.12
C MET A 1 -29.47 -6.59 5.02
N THR A 2 -28.21 -6.85 5.40
CA THR A 2 -27.18 -5.79 5.42
C THR A 2 -25.78 -6.21 4.95
N GLU A 3 -25.45 -7.50 4.89
CA GLU A 3 -24.12 -7.93 4.39
C GLU A 3 -24.10 -8.16 2.86
N GLU A 4 -25.18 -8.67 2.28
CA GLU A 4 -25.26 -8.92 0.82
C GLU A 4 -25.32 -7.63 -0.02
N ILE A 5 -25.78 -6.51 0.53
CA ILE A 5 -25.83 -5.21 -0.18
C ILE A 5 -24.43 -4.53 -0.19
N LEU A 6 -23.54 -4.88 0.74
CA LEU A 6 -22.20 -4.26 0.86
C LEU A 6 -21.18 -4.82 -0.13
N ASN A 7 -21.41 -6.01 -0.69
CA ASN A 7 -20.41 -6.73 -1.46
C ASN A 7 -20.57 -6.53 -2.97
N ASN A 8 -20.27 -5.33 -3.46
CA ASN A 8 -20.03 -5.06 -4.88
C ASN A 8 -18.67 -5.68 -5.31
N GLY A 9 -18.58 -7.01 -5.28
CA GLY A 9 -17.69 -7.91 -6.04
C GLY A 9 -16.17 -7.78 -5.96
N PHE A 10 -15.60 -6.67 -5.48
CA PHE A 10 -14.16 -6.41 -5.56
C PHE A 10 -13.60 -5.74 -4.32
N ASP A 11 -12.44 -6.23 -3.86
CA ASP A 11 -11.73 -5.66 -2.73
C ASP A 11 -11.12 -4.30 -3.09
N LYS A 12 -11.83 -3.22 -2.75
CA LYS A 12 -11.43 -1.84 -3.07
C LYS A 12 -10.19 -1.36 -2.33
N VAL A 13 -9.68 -2.10 -1.35
CA VAL A 13 -8.50 -1.75 -0.56
C VAL A 13 -7.31 -2.59 -1.00
N ASN A 14 -7.47 -3.91 -1.00
CA ASN A 14 -6.37 -4.82 -1.24
C ASN A 14 -6.15 -5.11 -2.72
N LYS A 15 -7.20 -5.16 -3.54
CA LYS A 15 -7.10 -5.49 -4.96
C LYS A 15 -8.12 -4.72 -5.81
N PRO A 16 -7.96 -3.39 -5.95
CA PRO A 16 -8.94 -2.58 -6.67
C PRO A 16 -8.88 -2.90 -8.16
N ASN A 17 -10.01 -3.27 -8.76
CA ASN A 17 -10.07 -3.73 -10.15
C ASN A 17 -9.42 -2.77 -11.16
N HIS A 18 -9.58 -1.45 -10.97
CA HIS A 18 -9.02 -0.42 -11.85
C HIS A 18 -7.49 -0.24 -11.74
N TYR A 19 -6.82 -0.91 -10.80
CA TYR A 19 -5.36 -0.93 -10.71
C TYR A 19 -4.75 -2.26 -11.19
N CYS A 20 -5.57 -3.22 -11.59
CA CYS A 20 -5.17 -4.52 -12.09
C CYS A 20 -5.21 -4.53 -13.62
N GLY A 21 -4.07 -4.79 -14.27
CA GLY A 21 -4.00 -4.94 -15.72
C GLY A 21 -4.63 -6.26 -16.22
N GLN A 22 -4.76 -6.38 -17.55
CA GLN A 22 -5.34 -7.55 -18.22
C GLN A 22 -4.73 -8.90 -17.81
N TYR A 23 -3.44 -8.90 -17.46
CA TYR A 23 -2.69 -10.10 -17.06
C TYR A 23 -2.43 -10.19 -15.55
N GLY A 24 -3.16 -9.44 -14.72
CA GLY A 24 -3.03 -9.49 -13.27
C GLY A 24 -1.93 -8.62 -12.66
N LEU A 25 -1.14 -7.92 -13.48
CA LEU A 25 -0.11 -6.99 -13.00
C LEU A 25 -0.76 -5.78 -12.30
N GLU A 26 -0.41 -5.54 -11.04
CA GLU A 26 -0.92 -4.39 -10.29
C GLU A 26 -0.07 -3.13 -10.53
N SER A 27 -0.74 -1.97 -10.53
CA SER A 27 -0.06 -0.68 -10.70
C SER A 27 1.04 -0.44 -9.66
N ILE A 28 0.90 -1.01 -8.45
CA ILE A 28 1.89 -0.89 -7.39
C ILE A 28 3.20 -1.62 -7.73
N ASP A 29 3.12 -2.74 -8.46
CA ASP A 29 4.29 -3.52 -8.85
C ASP A 29 5.08 -2.78 -9.93
N ILE A 30 4.37 -2.13 -10.85
CA ILE A 30 4.97 -1.22 -11.84
C ILE A 30 5.71 -0.08 -11.12
N ILE A 31 5.07 0.58 -10.16
CA ILE A 31 5.69 1.67 -9.38
C ILE A 31 6.95 1.19 -8.67
N ARG A 32 6.90 0.03 -8.00
CA ARG A 32 8.06 -0.55 -7.31
C ARG A 32 9.20 -0.88 -8.27
N ASN A 33 8.88 -1.38 -9.46
CA ASN A 33 9.86 -1.73 -10.48
C ASN A 33 10.58 -0.51 -11.07
N PHE A 34 9.87 0.60 -11.25
CA PHE A 34 10.41 1.83 -11.84
C PHE A 34 10.88 2.87 -10.83
N ALA A 35 10.66 2.66 -9.53
CA ALA A 35 11.14 3.57 -8.51
C ALA A 35 12.68 3.60 -8.49
N GLY A 36 13.26 4.79 -8.34
CA GLY A 36 14.71 5.02 -8.31
C GLY A 36 15.45 4.41 -7.11
N GLY A 37 14.73 3.74 -6.22
CA GLY A 37 15.27 3.11 -5.02
C GLY A 37 14.24 2.98 -3.88
N PRO A 38 14.66 2.41 -2.73
CA PRO A 38 13.79 2.23 -1.57
C PRO A 38 13.23 3.55 -1.01
N LYS A 39 13.99 4.65 -1.11
CA LYS A 39 13.58 5.97 -0.61
C LYS A 39 12.36 6.49 -1.36
N GLU A 40 12.35 6.34 -2.68
CA GLU A 40 11.29 6.77 -3.58
C GLU A 40 10.01 5.96 -3.34
N VAL A 41 10.15 4.63 -3.17
CA VAL A 41 9.01 3.75 -2.82
C VAL A 41 8.41 4.13 -1.46
N ARG A 42 9.26 4.34 -0.44
CA ARG A 42 8.81 4.78 0.89
C ARG A 42 8.11 6.14 0.84
N GLY A 43 8.63 7.08 0.04
CA GLY A 43 8.00 8.37 -0.22
C GLY A 43 6.61 8.23 -0.85
N PHE A 44 6.45 7.31 -1.81
CA PHE A 44 5.16 7.00 -2.41
C PHE A 44 4.16 6.46 -1.37
N TYR A 45 4.58 5.53 -0.51
CA TYR A 45 3.71 5.02 0.56
C TYR A 45 3.29 6.12 1.52
N TRP A 46 4.26 6.89 2.03
CA TRP A 46 4.02 7.99 2.96
C TRP A 46 3.05 9.03 2.40
N GLY A 47 3.25 9.47 1.16
CA GLY A 47 2.34 10.41 0.49
C GLY A 47 0.93 9.85 0.34
N ASN A 48 0.78 8.55 0.07
CA ASN A 48 -0.53 7.90 0.01
C ASN A 48 -1.21 7.83 1.38
N VAL A 49 -0.49 7.51 2.46
CA VAL A 49 -1.03 7.55 3.83
C VAL A 49 -1.64 8.92 4.11
N ILE A 50 -0.88 10.00 3.91
CA ILE A 50 -1.36 11.38 4.14
C ILE A 50 -2.57 11.69 3.28
N LYS A 51 -2.49 11.38 1.97
CA LYS A 51 -3.59 11.61 1.03
C LYS A 51 -4.90 11.00 1.53
N TYR A 52 -4.88 9.75 1.98
CA TYR A 52 -6.10 9.07 2.44
C TYR A 52 -6.59 9.59 3.79
N LEU A 53 -5.68 9.94 4.71
CA LEU A 53 -6.03 10.59 5.98
C LEU A 53 -6.62 11.99 5.79
N CYS A 54 -6.22 12.75 4.78
CA CYS A 54 -6.84 14.03 4.47
C CYS A 54 -8.20 13.90 3.78
N ARG A 55 -8.47 12.74 3.16
CA ARG A 55 -9.62 12.54 2.27
C ARG A 55 -10.80 11.84 2.94
N TYR A 56 -10.58 11.02 3.97
CA TYR A 56 -11.60 10.12 4.50
C TYR A 56 -12.88 10.85 4.94
N GLN A 57 -12.76 12.00 5.62
CA GLN A 57 -13.93 12.76 6.10
C GLN A 57 -14.82 13.30 4.96
N LYS A 58 -14.24 13.52 3.77
CA LYS A 58 -14.90 14.21 2.65
C LYS A 58 -15.20 13.30 1.46
N LYS A 59 -14.73 12.05 1.46
CA LYS A 59 -14.88 11.14 0.32
C LYS A 59 -15.32 9.73 0.72
N ASN A 60 -14.39 8.79 0.92
CA ASN A 60 -14.73 7.37 1.03
C ASN A 60 -14.76 6.84 2.47
N GLY A 61 -14.70 7.71 3.49
CA GLY A 61 -14.79 7.33 4.90
C GLY A 61 -13.83 6.20 5.27
N LEU A 62 -14.39 5.13 5.84
CA LEU A 62 -13.65 3.96 6.30
C LEU A 62 -12.77 3.30 5.21
N GLU A 63 -13.19 3.31 3.94
CA GLU A 63 -12.40 2.75 2.84
C GLU A 63 -11.06 3.49 2.69
N ASP A 64 -11.05 4.82 2.84
CA ASP A 64 -9.81 5.61 2.78
C ASP A 64 -8.94 5.33 4.01
N LEU A 65 -9.51 5.17 5.21
CA LEU A 65 -8.75 4.78 6.39
C LEU A 65 -8.07 3.40 6.22
N ASN A 66 -8.78 2.43 5.64
CA ASN A 66 -8.22 1.12 5.34
C ASN A 66 -7.11 1.19 4.28
N LYS A 67 -7.25 2.06 3.26
CA LYS A 67 -6.18 2.34 2.30
C LYS A 67 -4.96 2.97 2.97
N ALA A 68 -5.17 3.94 3.86
CA ALA A 68 -4.08 4.55 4.63
C ALA A 68 -3.33 3.48 5.45
N LYS A 69 -4.08 2.61 6.15
CA LYS A 69 -3.50 1.50 6.91
C LYS A 69 -2.65 0.58 6.01
N LYS A 70 -3.15 0.18 4.85
CA LYS A 70 -2.42 -0.68 3.91
C LYS A 70 -1.08 -0.08 3.47
N TYR A 71 -1.06 1.20 3.12
CA TYR A 71 0.18 1.90 2.76
C TYR A 71 1.15 2.05 3.95
N LEU A 72 0.62 2.26 5.16
CA LEU A 72 1.42 2.30 6.37
C LEU A 72 2.05 0.94 6.68
N ASP A 73 1.29 -0.15 6.54
CA ASP A 73 1.77 -1.51 6.73
C ASP A 73 2.93 -1.85 5.78
N TRP A 74 2.83 -1.44 4.50
CA TRP A 74 3.93 -1.59 3.54
C TRP A 74 5.18 -0.79 3.90
N LEU A 75 5.00 0.46 4.36
CA LEU A 75 6.12 1.29 4.80
C LEU A 75 6.84 0.67 6.01
N ILE A 76 6.08 0.18 7.00
CA ILE A 76 6.63 -0.50 8.18
C ILE A 76 7.38 -1.78 7.76
N ALA A 77 6.81 -2.57 6.85
CA ALA A 77 7.43 -3.80 6.38
C ALA A 77 8.77 -3.54 5.67
N ASP A 78 8.86 -2.51 4.83
CA ASP A 78 10.09 -2.14 4.14
C ASP A 78 11.18 -1.65 5.10
N LEU A 79 10.83 -0.89 6.14
CA LEU A 79 11.79 -0.47 7.17
C LEU A 79 12.30 -1.65 8.00
N LYS A 80 11.40 -2.54 8.43
CA LYS A 80 11.80 -3.76 9.15
C LYS A 80 12.74 -4.63 8.34
N ARG A 81 12.51 -4.76 7.04
CA ARG A 81 13.37 -5.54 6.13
C ARG A 81 14.77 -4.93 6.07
N GLU A 82 14.86 -3.62 5.89
CA GLU A 82 16.13 -2.90 5.88
C GLU A 82 16.90 -3.08 7.21
N ASP A 83 16.23 -3.01 8.35
CA ASP A 83 16.87 -3.22 9.66
C ASP A 83 17.40 -4.66 9.83
N LEU A 84 16.64 -5.66 9.33
CA LEU A 84 17.07 -7.06 9.33
C LEU A 84 18.28 -7.29 8.42
N GLU A 85 18.29 -6.69 7.22
CA GLU A 85 19.41 -6.76 6.28
C GLU A 85 20.68 -6.14 6.89
N LYS A 86 20.57 -4.95 7.50
CA LYS A 86 21.68 -4.32 8.23
C LYS A 86 22.20 -5.21 9.36
N THR A 87 21.30 -5.80 10.15
CA THR A 87 21.68 -6.69 11.25
C THR A 87 22.37 -7.97 10.76
N ALA A 88 21.92 -8.51 9.61
CA ALA A 88 22.52 -9.72 9.03
C ALA A 88 23.94 -9.46 8.52
N ILE A 89 24.19 -8.30 7.92
CA ILE A 89 25.53 -7.91 7.42
C ILE A 89 26.51 -7.79 8.59
N VAL A 90 26.12 -7.14 9.70
CA VAL A 90 26.97 -6.97 10.89
C VAL A 90 27.36 -8.31 11.55
N LYS A 91 26.57 -9.37 11.37
CA LYS A 91 26.89 -10.71 11.92
C LYS A 91 27.82 -11.54 11.03
N GLN A 92 28.09 -11.09 9.81
CA GLN A 92 28.98 -11.77 8.86
C GLN A 92 30.41 -11.20 8.87
N GLU A 93 30.61 -10.07 9.56
CA GLU A 93 31.91 -9.44 9.85
C GLU A 93 32.47 -9.91 11.21
#